data_AF-A0A7R9WF43-F1
#
_entry.id   AF-A0A7R9WF43-F1
#
_cell.length_a   1.000
_cell.length_b   1.000
_cell.length_c   1.000
_cell.angle_alpha   90.00
_cell.angle_beta   90.00
_cell.angle_gamma   90.00
#
_symmetry.space_group_name_H-M   'P 1'
#
loop_
_entity.id
_entity.type
_entity.pdbx_description
1 polymer ?
#
loop_
_entity_poly.entity_id
_entity_poly.type
_entity_poly.pdbx_seq_one_letter_code
_entity_poly.pdbx_strand_id
1 'polypeptide(L)'
;WLGMICKPKFCIVALAILVVLVGTAVGLTVALQKKANMTSETGAQMVDVQGNLLSDEAEMAEKCTKEKVQQWTGYNLCHDVCEEGFCCFLPHWDKMNCFERKTNWCKGYIKHCSILDYFSNEEDKRAYDEEYQFNKMRVEGT
;
A
#
# COMPACT_ATOMS: atom_id res chain seq x y z
N TRP A 1 24.51 -39.29 -50.09
CA TRP A 1 24.56 -40.01 -48.80
C TRP A 1 24.21 -39.00 -47.72
N LEU A 2 23.05 -38.95 -47.05
CA LEU A 2 21.94 -39.90 -46.91
C LEU A 2 20.61 -39.20 -47.22
N GLY A 3 19.76 -39.85 -48.01
CA GLY A 3 18.34 -39.49 -48.13
C GLY A 3 17.55 -40.21 -47.04
N MET A 4 16.98 -39.47 -46.10
CA MET A 4 16.03 -40.01 -45.14
C MET A 4 14.61 -39.83 -45.68
N ILE A 5 14.04 -40.93 -46.17
CA ILE A 5 12.64 -41.08 -46.53
C ILE A 5 11.84 -41.05 -45.22
N CYS A 6 11.25 -39.90 -44.87
CA CYS A 6 10.41 -39.79 -43.70
C CYS A 6 9.06 -40.48 -43.96
N LYS A 7 8.79 -41.59 -43.26
CA LYS A 7 7.47 -42.25 -43.31
C LYS A 7 6.43 -41.36 -42.61
N PRO A 8 5.20 -41.22 -43.16
CA PRO A 8 4.22 -40.22 -42.73
C PRO A 8 3.83 -40.33 -41.25
N LYS A 9 3.83 -41.55 -40.69
CA LYS A 9 3.53 -41.79 -39.28
C LYS A 9 4.64 -41.36 -38.32
N PHE A 10 5.90 -41.35 -38.78
CA PHE A 10 7.05 -40.97 -37.96
C PHE A 10 7.31 -39.46 -37.98
N CYS A 11 7.00 -38.78 -39.09
CA CYS A 11 7.13 -37.33 -39.19
C CYS A 11 6.14 -36.60 -38.27
N ILE A 12 4.91 -37.10 -38.12
CA ILE A 12 3.91 -36.50 -37.22
C ILE A 12 4.33 -36.61 -35.75
N VAL A 13 4.90 -37.74 -35.35
CA VAL A 13 5.40 -37.95 -33.98
C VAL A 13 6.59 -37.04 -33.70
N ALA A 14 7.51 -36.87 -34.65
CA ALA A 14 8.64 -35.96 -34.50
C ALA A 14 8.20 -34.49 -34.38
N LEU A 15 7.20 -34.05 -35.17
CA LEU A 15 6.65 -32.70 -35.08
C LEU A 15 5.91 -32.47 -33.76
N ALA A 16 5.15 -33.46 -33.26
CA ALA A 16 4.47 -33.35 -31.97
C ALA A 16 5.47 -33.22 -30.80
N ILE A 17 6.57 -33.98 -30.83
CA ILE A 17 7.63 -33.89 -29.82
C ILE A 17 8.30 -32.50 -29.85
N LEU A 18 8.58 -31.96 -31.04
CA LEU A 18 9.14 -30.61 -31.17
C LEU A 18 8.19 -29.53 -30.63
N VAL A 19 6.89 -29.63 -30.88
CA VAL A 19 5.89 -28.67 -30.36
C VAL A 19 5.81 -28.72 -28.83
N VAL A 20 5.85 -29.92 -28.22
CA VAL A 20 5.84 -30.06 -26.75
C VAL A 20 7.11 -29.49 -26.12
N LEU A 21 8.28 -29.75 -26.71
CA LEU A 21 9.56 -29.22 -26.22
C LEU A 21 9.60 -27.67 -26.28
N VAL A 22 9.15 -27.07 -27.38
CA VAL A 22 9.10 -25.60 -27.52
C VAL A 22 8.05 -24.98 -26.59
N GLY A 23 6.90 -25.62 -26.40
CA GLY A 23 5.83 -25.13 -25.51
C GLY A 23 6.24 -25.04 -24.04
N THR A 24 6.99 -26.03 -23.54
CA THR A 24 7.48 -26.02 -22.14
C THR A 24 8.51 -24.93 -21.85
N ALA A 25 9.29 -24.51 -22.86
CA ALA A 25 10.27 -23.43 -22.70
C ALA A 25 9.63 -22.04 -22.53
N VAL A 26 8.47 -21.81 -23.14
CA VAL A 26 7.75 -20.52 -23.05
C VAL A 26 6.99 -20.37 -21.72
N GLY A 27 6.51 -21.48 -21.13
CA GLY A 27 5.82 -21.44 -19.84
C GLY A 27 6.73 -21.09 -18.66
N LEU A 28 8.01 -21.48 -18.71
CA LEU A 28 8.94 -21.28 -17.60
C LEU A 28 9.42 -19.82 -17.48
N THR A 29 9.47 -19.06 -18.58
CA THR A 29 9.94 -17.66 -18.56
C THR A 29 8.91 -16.68 -17.99
N VAL A 30 7.60 -16.96 -18.14
CA VAL A 30 6.53 -16.09 -17.62
C VAL A 30 6.37 -16.20 -16.10
N ALA A 31 6.66 -17.37 -15.51
CA ALA A 31 6.52 -17.58 -14.06
C ALA A 31 7.61 -16.87 -13.23
N LEU A 32 8.75 -16.49 -13.82
CA LEU A 32 9.85 -15.84 -13.11
C LEU A 32 9.78 -14.31 -13.06
N GLN A 33 8.99 -13.66 -13.92
CA GLN A 33 8.87 -12.19 -13.93
C GLN A 33 7.89 -11.65 -12.87
N LYS A 34 7.02 -12.49 -12.30
CA LYS A 34 6.04 -12.05 -11.27
C LYS A 34 6.65 -11.83 -9.87
N LYS A 35 7.93 -12.17 -9.66
CA LYS A 35 8.63 -12.00 -8.37
C LYS A 35 9.74 -10.94 -8.37
N ALA A 36 9.87 -10.15 -9.44
CA ALA A 36 10.88 -9.09 -9.53
C ALA A 36 10.30 -7.66 -9.62
N ASN A 37 8.97 -7.48 -9.60
CA ASN A 37 8.34 -6.16 -9.64
C ASN A 37 7.67 -5.79 -8.31
N MET A 38 8.40 -5.96 -7.21
CA MET A 38 8.01 -5.38 -5.92
C MET A 38 9.26 -5.23 -5.04
N THR A 39 10.25 -4.49 -5.52
CA THR A 39 11.22 -3.83 -4.65
C THR A 39 11.94 -2.72 -5.41
N SER A 40 11.92 -1.55 -4.79
CA SER A 40 12.88 -0.46 -5.00
C SER A 40 12.74 0.37 -6.27
N GLU A 41 11.79 1.29 -6.25
CA GLU A 41 12.22 2.69 -6.38
C GLU A 41 13.17 2.96 -5.19
N THR A 42 14.48 2.81 -5.39
CA THR A 42 15.46 3.48 -4.54
C THR A 42 15.40 4.98 -4.84
N GLY A 43 14.31 5.63 -4.43
CA GLY A 43 14.39 7.01 -4.00
C GLY A 43 15.17 6.98 -2.69
N ALA A 44 16.35 7.61 -2.67
CA ALA A 44 17.09 7.77 -1.43
C ALA A 44 16.18 8.48 -0.42
N GLN A 45 15.73 7.77 0.63
CA GLN A 45 15.00 8.40 1.72
C GLN A 45 15.96 9.33 2.44
N MET A 46 15.61 10.61 2.44
CA MET A 46 16.37 11.66 3.11
C MET A 46 16.06 11.53 4.59
N VAL A 47 16.97 10.89 5.30
CA VAL A 47 16.92 10.77 6.75
C VAL A 47 17.53 12.05 7.35
N ASP A 48 16.92 12.63 8.39
CA ASP A 48 17.56 13.75 9.08
C ASP A 48 18.88 13.33 9.76
N VAL A 49 19.63 14.31 10.27
CA VAL A 49 20.91 14.10 10.99
C VAL A 49 20.75 13.18 12.22
N GLN A 50 19.51 12.92 12.66
CA GLN A 50 19.15 12.13 13.83
C GLN A 50 18.50 10.77 13.48
N GLY A 51 18.42 10.41 12.20
CA GLY A 51 17.90 9.11 11.79
C GLY A 51 16.38 9.04 11.60
N ASN A 52 15.66 10.16 11.56
CA ASN A 52 14.21 10.18 11.32
C ASN A 52 13.87 10.36 9.84
N LEU A 53 12.80 9.69 9.38
CA LEU A 53 12.20 9.88 8.06
C LEU A 53 11.59 11.29 7.97
N LEU A 54 12.25 12.20 7.25
CA LEU A 54 11.71 13.53 6.95
C LEU A 54 10.48 13.47 6.02
N SER A 55 10.25 12.34 5.34
CA SER A 55 9.09 12.12 4.48
C SER A 55 7.78 12.14 5.25
N ASP A 56 7.77 11.54 6.44
CA ASP A 56 6.53 11.23 7.14
C ASP A 56 5.97 12.49 7.81
N GLU A 57 6.84 13.38 8.30
CA GLU A 57 6.40 14.67 8.84
C GLU A 57 5.82 15.59 7.76
N ALA A 58 6.44 15.63 6.58
CA ALA A 58 5.92 16.43 5.47
C ALA A 58 4.56 15.89 4.97
N GLU A 59 4.43 14.57 4.86
CA GLU A 59 3.19 13.92 4.43
C GLU A 59 2.06 14.14 5.44
N MET A 60 2.32 13.94 6.74
CA MET A 60 1.36 14.27 7.80
C MET A 60 0.98 15.74 7.78
N ALA A 61 1.95 16.65 7.64
CA ALA A 61 1.69 18.09 7.58
C ALA A 61 0.81 18.49 6.40
N GLU A 62 0.96 17.81 5.26
CA GLU A 62 0.16 18.09 4.07
C GLU A 62 -1.25 17.50 4.17
N LYS A 63 -1.40 16.28 4.71
CA LYS A 63 -2.69 15.57 4.75
C LYS A 63 -3.56 15.94 5.95
N CYS A 64 -2.94 16.23 7.09
CA CYS A 64 -3.62 16.52 8.35
C CYS A 64 -3.79 18.02 8.62
N THR A 65 -4.29 18.78 7.63
CA THR A 65 -4.70 20.17 7.87
C THR A 65 -6.16 20.24 8.31
N LYS A 66 -6.53 21.28 9.06
CA LYS A 66 -7.91 21.51 9.54
C LYS A 66 -8.94 21.47 8.42
N GLU A 67 -8.58 22.02 7.27
CA GLU A 67 -9.46 22.13 6.11
C GLU A 67 -9.66 20.78 5.43
N LYS A 68 -8.60 19.95 5.36
CA LYS A 68 -8.67 18.63 4.72
C LYS A 68 -9.41 17.62 5.59
N VAL A 69 -9.16 17.59 6.90
CA VAL A 69 -9.78 16.58 7.80
C VAL A 69 -11.28 16.80 8.02
N GLN A 70 -11.83 17.96 7.63
CA GLN A 70 -13.28 18.18 7.58
C GLN A 70 -13.96 17.40 6.45
N GLN A 71 -13.22 17.08 5.39
CA GLN A 71 -13.70 16.25 4.30
C GLN A 71 -13.35 14.80 4.59
N TRP A 72 -14.26 13.87 4.34
CA TRP A 72 -14.00 12.43 4.53
C TRP A 72 -12.72 11.91 3.92
N THR A 73 -12.48 12.29 2.67
CA THR A 73 -11.32 11.84 1.94
C THR A 73 -10.05 12.35 2.64
N GLY A 74 -10.06 13.61 3.10
CA GLY A 74 -8.93 14.16 3.86
C GLY A 74 -8.82 13.60 5.28
N TYR A 75 -9.95 13.30 5.94
CA TYR A 75 -9.98 12.61 7.23
C TYR A 75 -9.32 11.23 7.11
N ASN A 76 -9.75 10.41 6.15
CA ASN A 76 -9.18 9.07 5.93
C ASN A 76 -7.70 9.15 5.54
N LEU A 77 -7.33 10.07 4.64
CA LEU A 77 -5.93 10.25 4.27
C LEU A 77 -5.05 10.66 5.46
N CYS A 78 -5.57 11.50 6.36
CA CYS A 78 -4.87 11.85 7.58
C CYS A 78 -4.82 10.65 8.55
N HIS A 79 -5.95 9.96 8.75
CA HIS A 79 -6.06 8.78 9.61
C HIS A 79 -5.06 7.69 9.19
N ASP A 80 -4.99 7.35 7.91
CA ASP A 80 -4.12 6.29 7.38
C ASP A 80 -2.64 6.59 7.66
N VAL A 81 -2.20 7.84 7.48
CA VAL A 81 -0.82 8.23 7.77
C VAL A 81 -0.56 8.26 9.27
N CYS A 82 -1.57 8.64 10.06
CA CYS A 82 -1.47 8.72 11.51
C CYS A 82 -1.57 7.37 12.23
N GLU A 83 -2.07 6.32 11.56
CA GLU A 83 -2.27 4.99 12.13
C GLU A 83 -0.96 4.40 12.66
N GLU A 84 0.15 4.62 11.94
CA GLU A 84 1.46 4.12 12.37
C GLU A 84 1.87 4.67 13.74
N GLY A 85 1.53 5.93 14.02
CA GLY A 85 1.82 6.62 15.27
C GLY A 85 0.78 6.46 16.37
N PHE A 86 -0.22 5.58 16.20
CA PHE A 86 -1.30 5.40 17.19
C PHE A 86 -0.78 5.14 18.61
N CYS A 87 0.34 4.40 18.74
CA CYS A 87 0.95 4.11 20.04
C CYS A 87 1.44 5.36 20.82
N CYS A 88 1.58 6.50 20.14
CA CYS A 88 1.98 7.77 20.76
C CYS A 88 0.84 8.44 21.55
N PHE A 89 -0.40 8.11 21.22
CA PHE A 89 -1.62 8.70 21.80
C PHE A 89 -2.21 7.86 22.94
N LEU A 90 -1.68 6.66 23.15
CA LEU A 90 -2.12 5.80 24.25
C LEU A 90 -1.82 6.44 25.61
N PRO A 91 -2.62 6.17 26.65
CA PRO A 91 -2.31 6.63 28.00
C PRO A 91 -0.93 6.16 28.48
N HIS A 92 -0.25 6.94 29.33
CA HIS A 92 1.10 6.59 29.82
C HIS A 92 1.14 5.23 30.54
N TRP A 93 0.06 4.86 31.23
CA TRP A 93 -0.06 3.57 31.91
C TRP A 93 -0.26 2.37 30.96
N ASP A 94 -0.51 2.61 29.66
CA ASP A 94 -0.64 1.56 28.66
C ASP A 94 0.76 1.03 28.26
N LYS A 95 0.95 -0.28 28.31
CA LYS A 95 2.22 -0.94 27.95
C LYS A 95 2.57 -0.79 26.46
N MET A 96 1.56 -0.55 25.62
CA MET A 96 1.72 -0.31 24.19
C MET A 96 2.10 1.14 23.90
N ASN A 97 2.02 2.05 24.89
CA ASN A 97 2.52 3.41 24.72
C ASN A 97 4.00 3.37 24.31
N CYS A 98 4.34 4.15 23.29
CA CYS A 98 5.68 4.19 22.72
C CYS A 98 6.38 5.55 22.90
N PHE A 99 5.73 6.51 23.55
CA PHE A 99 6.20 7.89 23.66
C PHE A 99 7.59 8.02 24.29
N GLU A 100 7.84 7.33 25.42
CA GLU A 100 9.15 7.39 26.07
C GLU A 100 10.28 6.75 25.23
N ARG A 101 9.96 5.69 24.49
CA ARG A 101 10.93 4.97 23.65
C ARG A 101 11.21 5.67 22.31
N LYS A 102 10.21 6.37 21.78
CA LYS A 102 10.22 7.00 20.46
C LYS A 102 9.81 8.48 20.53
N THR A 103 10.35 9.24 21.49
CA THR A 103 9.88 10.59 21.81
C THR A 103 9.89 11.55 20.62
N ASN A 104 10.98 11.60 19.84
CA ASN A 104 11.06 12.53 18.70
C ASN A 104 10.09 12.15 17.57
N TRP A 105 9.99 10.86 17.28
CA TRP A 105 9.03 10.34 16.32
C TRP A 105 7.58 10.63 16.76
N CYS A 106 7.23 10.34 18.01
CA CYS A 106 5.91 10.64 18.55
C CYS A 106 5.58 12.13 18.58
N LYS A 107 6.56 13.02 18.79
CA LYS A 107 6.33 14.47 18.69
C LYS A 107 5.85 14.89 17.31
N GLY A 108 6.38 14.28 16.24
CA GLY A 108 5.92 14.51 14.87
C GLY A 108 4.45 14.11 14.69
N TYR A 109 4.09 12.89 15.10
CA TYR A 109 2.70 12.43 15.03
C TYR A 109 1.77 13.28 15.90
N ILE A 110 2.12 13.56 17.16
CA ILE A 110 1.27 14.37 18.04
C ILE A 110 1.03 15.77 17.45
N LYS A 111 2.04 16.37 16.82
CA LYS A 111 1.94 17.68 16.19
C LYS A 111 0.93 17.71 15.04
N HIS A 112 0.82 16.64 14.25
CA HIS A 112 0.00 16.64 13.03
C HIS A 112 -1.30 15.83 13.16
N CYS A 113 -1.29 14.73 13.91
CA CYS A 113 -2.38 13.76 14.00
C CYS A 113 -3.34 14.00 15.18
N SER A 114 -2.96 14.80 16.19
CA SER A 114 -3.87 15.15 17.31
C SER A 114 -5.15 15.86 16.85
N ILE A 115 -5.16 16.35 15.60
CA ILE A 115 -6.35 16.92 14.99
C ILE A 115 -7.48 15.89 14.82
N LEU A 116 -7.17 14.61 14.65
CA LEU A 116 -8.18 13.56 14.49
C LEU A 116 -9.01 13.36 15.75
N ASP A 117 -8.41 13.56 16.94
CA ASP A 117 -9.11 13.49 18.23
C ASP A 117 -10.18 14.60 18.39
N TYR A 118 -10.05 15.70 17.65
CA TYR A 118 -11.03 16.79 17.64
C TYR A 118 -12.31 16.40 16.87
N PHE A 119 -12.14 15.68 15.76
CA PHE A 119 -13.22 15.24 14.87
C PHE A 119 -13.79 13.87 15.25
N SER A 120 -13.14 13.12 16.14
CA SER A 120 -13.62 11.82 16.63
C SER A 120 -14.68 11.91 17.74
N ASN A 121 -15.07 13.12 18.17
CA ASN A 121 -16.07 13.34 19.22
C ASN A 121 -17.50 13.05 18.69
N GLU A 122 -17.83 11.75 18.71
CA GLU A 122 -19.08 10.97 18.59
C GLU A 122 -20.41 11.50 17.98
N GLU A 123 -20.70 12.79 17.86
CA GLU A 123 -21.94 13.25 17.19
C GLU A 123 -21.75 13.37 15.66
N ASP A 124 -20.56 13.76 15.21
CA ASP A 124 -20.28 13.97 13.77
C ASP A 124 -20.04 12.67 12.98
N LYS A 125 -19.61 11.59 13.65
CA LYS A 125 -19.29 10.31 13.01
C LYS A 125 -20.53 9.62 12.43
N ARG A 126 -21.71 9.80 13.05
CA ARG A 126 -22.97 9.16 12.62
C ARG A 126 -23.62 9.85 11.43
N ALA A 127 -23.57 11.19 11.39
CA ALA A 127 -24.06 11.97 10.25
C ALA A 127 -23.20 11.71 9.00
N TYR A 128 -21.90 11.52 9.21
CA TYR A 128 -20.95 11.23 8.14
C TYR A 128 -21.18 9.85 7.48
N ASP A 129 -21.35 8.79 8.28
CA ASP A 129 -21.59 7.44 7.77
C ASP A 129 -22.90 7.32 6.95
N GLU A 130 -23.94 8.06 7.32
CA GLU A 130 -25.21 8.10 6.57
C GLU A 130 -25.05 8.77 5.19
N GLU A 131 -24.31 9.87 5.11
CA GLU A 131 -24.04 10.58 3.85
C GLU A 131 -23.13 9.77 2.91
N TYR A 132 -22.13 9.06 3.45
CA TYR A 132 -21.28 8.16 2.65
C TYR A 132 -22.07 7.00 2.04
N GLN A 133 -22.96 6.35 2.81
CA GLN A 133 -23.80 5.27 2.28
C GLN A 133 -24.77 5.77 1.20
N PHE A 134 -25.34 6.96 1.37
CA PHE A 134 -26.18 7.58 0.35
C PHE A 134 -25.42 7.87 -0.95
N ASN A 135 -24.24 8.47 -0.85
CA ASN A 135 -23.43 8.80 -2.02
C ASN A 135 -22.86 7.56 -2.73
N LYS A 136 -22.51 6.51 -1.98
CA LYS A 136 -22.06 5.22 -2.53
C LYS A 136 -23.14 4.55 -3.39
N MET A 137 -24.38 4.52 -2.92
CA MET A 137 -25.52 3.96 -3.68
C MET A 137 -25.80 4.73 -4.98
N ARG A 138 -25.48 6.03 -5.03
CA ARG A 138 -25.65 6.86 -6.23
C ARG A 138 -24.58 6.61 -7.30
N VAL A 139 -23.39 6.16 -6.91
CA VAL A 139 -22.26 5.90 -7.81
C VAL A 139 -22.27 4.46 -8.33
N GLU A 140 -22.73 3.50 -7.52
CA GLU A 140 -22.75 2.08 -7.88
C GLU A 140 -24.07 1.64 -8.57
N GLY A 141 -25.07 2.52 -8.65
CA GLY A 141 -26.38 2.28 -9.25
C GLY A 141 -26.56 2.77 -10.70
N THR A 142 -25.50 3.25 -11.34
CA THR A 142 -25.43 3.65 -12.76
C THR A 142 -24.43 2.81 -13.52
#